data_AF-A0AAD8QLZ4-F1
#
_entry.id   AF-A0AAD8QLZ4-F1
#
_cell.length_a   1.000
_cell.length_b   1.000
_cell.length_c   1.000
_cell.angle_alpha   90.00
_cell.angle_beta   90.00
_cell.angle_gamma   90.00
#
_symmetry.space_group_name_H-M   'P 1'
#
loop_
_entity.id
_entity.type
_entity.pdbx_description
1 polymer ?
#
loop_
_entity_poly.entity_id
_entity_poly.type
_entity_poly.pdbx_seq_one_letter_code
_entity_poly.pdbx_strand_id
1 'polypeptide(L)'
;MAVLEDLIRAIELWLRIAKEQVPLIDLNLDPVLLVPAIGGSILEAVDQAWNKELVWVRILAADHECHEKLWAKFDAATGLQSKK
;
A
#
# COMPACT_ATOMS: atom_id res chain seq x y z
N MET A 1 -16.00 5.36 -25.06
CA MET A 1 -14.57 5.07 -25.27
C MET A 1 -13.72 6.32 -25.02
N ALA A 2 -13.89 7.42 -25.76
CA ALA A 2 -13.10 8.66 -25.57
C ALA A 2 -13.17 9.28 -24.15
N VAL A 3 -14.36 9.39 -23.56
CA VAL A 3 -14.54 10.08 -22.25
C VAL A 3 -13.80 9.38 -21.09
N LEU A 4 -13.68 8.06 -21.14
CA LEU A 4 -12.98 7.29 -20.10
C LEU A 4 -11.46 7.43 -20.25
N GLU A 5 -10.95 7.40 -21.48
CA GLU A 5 -9.53 7.63 -21.78
C GLU A 5 -9.10 9.05 -21.39
N ASP A 6 -9.94 10.05 -21.68
CA ASP A 6 -9.68 11.44 -21.28
C ASP A 6 -9.69 11.61 -19.75
N LEU A 7 -10.58 10.90 -19.04
CA LEU A 7 -10.61 10.90 -17.58
C LEU A 7 -9.36 10.26 -16.98
N ILE A 8 -8.92 9.12 -17.52
CA ILE A 8 -7.68 8.44 -17.10
C ILE A 8 -6.48 9.37 -17.33
N ARG A 9 -6.38 10.00 -18.50
CA ARG A 9 -5.29 10.94 -18.84
C ARG A 9 -5.27 12.17 -17.92
N ALA A 10 -6.44 12.69 -17.55
CA ALA A 10 -6.54 13.82 -16.62
C ALA A 10 -6.07 13.45 -15.21
N ILE A 11 -6.40 12.25 -14.72
CA ILE A 11 -5.95 11.72 -13.43
C ILE A 11 -4.43 11.51 -13.43
N GLU A 12 -3.87 10.93 -14.50
CA GLU A 12 -2.42 10.71 -14.63
C GLU A 12 -1.62 12.03 -14.63
N LEU A 13 -2.10 13.06 -15.33
CA LEU A 13 -1.48 14.39 -15.37
C LEU A 13 -1.52 15.05 -13.98
N TRP A 14 -2.66 14.95 -13.28
CA TRP A 14 -2.78 15.45 -11.91
C TRP A 14 -1.82 14.73 -10.94
N LEU A 15 -1.69 13.41 -11.05
CA LEU A 15 -0.78 12.62 -10.23
C LEU A 15 0.71 12.92 -10.53
N ARG A 16 1.05 13.24 -11.78
CA ARG A 16 2.40 13.68 -12.16
C ARG A 16 2.77 15.04 -11.56
N ILE A 17 1.84 15.99 -11.58
CA ILE A 17 2.06 17.33 -11.01
C ILE A 17 2.19 17.27 -9.48
N ALA A 18 1.42 16.41 -8.81
CA ALA A 18 1.57 16.17 -7.38
C ALA A 18 2.90 15.47 -6.99
N LYS A 19 3.64 14.93 -7.96
CA LYS A 19 4.85 14.12 -7.76
C LYS A 19 6.16 14.91 -7.87
N GLU A 20 6.16 16.17 -8.28
CA GLU A 20 7.35 17.02 -8.19
C GLU A 20 7.59 17.43 -6.73
N GLN A 21 8.03 16.46 -5.94
CA GLN A 21 8.73 16.73 -4.70
C GLN A 21 10.20 16.90 -5.08
N VAL A 22 10.65 18.15 -5.25
CA VAL A 22 12.08 18.45 -5.26
C VAL A 22 12.61 18.04 -3.89
N PRO A 23 13.49 17.04 -3.79
CA PRO A 23 13.96 16.61 -2.50
C PRO A 23 14.98 17.65 -2.01
N LEU A 24 14.53 18.56 -1.14
CA LEU A 24 15.42 19.39 -0.33
C LEU A 24 16.13 18.48 0.68
N ILE A 25 17.21 17.84 0.25
CA ILE A 25 18.04 16.99 1.11
C ILE A 25 19.17 17.84 1.65
N ASP A 26 19.05 18.23 2.92
CA ASP A 26 20.17 18.78 3.69
C ASP A 26 21.05 17.64 4.20
N LEU A 27 22.31 17.62 3.75
CA LEU A 27 23.30 16.59 4.08
C LEU A 27 23.89 16.75 5.49
N ASN A 28 23.61 17.85 6.18
CA ASN A 28 24.06 18.11 7.56
C ASN A 28 23.07 17.64 8.63
N LEU A 29 21.90 17.12 8.24
CA LEU A 29 20.92 16.61 9.19
C LEU A 29 21.30 15.20 9.68
N ASP A 30 21.07 14.96 10.98
CA ASP A 30 21.14 13.62 11.54
C ASP A 30 20.04 12.72 10.91
N PRO A 31 20.36 11.45 10.59
CA PRO A 31 19.37 10.55 10.02
C PRO A 31 18.24 10.25 11.02
N VAL A 32 16.99 10.36 10.56
CA VAL A 32 15.79 10.07 11.36
C VAL A 32 15.14 8.77 10.90
N LEU A 33 14.81 7.90 11.85
CA LEU A 33 14.00 6.70 11.59
C LEU A 33 12.52 6.98 11.89
N LEU A 34 11.70 6.93 10.85
CA LEU A 34 10.25 7.04 11.01
C LEU A 34 9.66 5.66 11.30
N VAL A 35 9.01 5.52 12.45
CA VAL A 35 8.27 4.30 12.82
C VAL A 35 6.78 4.57 12.68
N PRO A 36 6.11 3.99 11.67
CA PRO A 36 4.67 4.16 11.51
C PRO A 36 3.90 3.41 12.62
N ALA A 37 2.75 3.96 12.99
CA ALA A 37 1.81 3.29 13.89
C ALA A 37 0.99 2.22 13.13
N ILE A 38 0.02 1.61 13.84
CA ILE A 38 -0.91 0.62 13.26
C ILE A 38 -1.59 1.20 12.02
N GLY A 39 -1.46 0.53 10.88
CA GLY A 39 -2.03 0.98 9.60
C GLY A 39 -1.30 2.18 8.96
N GLY A 40 -0.19 2.64 9.53
CA GLY A 40 0.58 3.78 9.00
C GLY A 40 1.51 3.41 7.84
N SER A 41 1.60 2.14 7.47
CA SER A 41 2.46 1.64 6.39
C SER A 41 1.65 0.91 5.34
N ILE A 42 2.10 0.98 4.10
CA ILE A 42 1.57 0.22 2.97
C ILE A 42 1.83 -1.28 3.16
N LEU A 43 0.84 -2.12 2.84
CA LEU A 43 0.96 -3.58 2.82
C LEU A 43 0.64 -4.11 1.42
N GLU A 44 1.51 -5.00 0.94
CA GLU A 44 1.34 -5.74 -0.31
C GLU A 44 1.20 -7.23 -0.03
N ALA A 45 0.32 -7.90 -0.76
CA ALA A 45 0.23 -9.35 -0.81
C ALA A 45 0.91 -9.86 -2.09
N VAL A 46 1.50 -11.05 -2.00
CA VAL A 46 2.08 -11.77 -3.14
C VAL A 46 1.36 -13.10 -3.27
N ASP A 47 0.88 -13.39 -4.47
CA ASP A 47 0.26 -14.68 -4.79
C ASP A 47 1.31 -15.75 -5.17
N GLN A 48 0.86 -16.97 -5.45
CA GLN A 48 1.73 -18.07 -5.86
C GLN A 48 2.39 -17.85 -7.23
N ALA A 49 1.80 -16.99 -8.07
CA ALA A 49 2.30 -16.61 -9.37
C ALA A 49 3.21 -15.37 -9.32
N TRP A 50 3.61 -14.93 -8.12
CA TRP A 50 4.44 -13.75 -7.86
C TRP A 50 3.79 -12.42 -8.26
N ASN A 51 2.47 -12.39 -8.46
CA ASN A 51 1.78 -11.13 -8.67
C ASN A 51 1.66 -10.39 -7.34
N LYS A 52 2.01 -9.10 -7.38
CA LYS A 52 1.93 -8.20 -6.23
C LYS A 52 0.65 -7.40 -6.27
N GLU A 53 0.02 -7.30 -5.12
CA GLU A 53 -1.21 -6.55 -4.97
C GLU A 53 -1.19 -5.70 -3.70
N LEU A 54 -1.49 -4.41 -3.83
CA LEU A 54 -1.64 -3.50 -2.68
C LEU A 54 -2.87 -3.90 -1.87
N VAL A 55 -2.74 -4.33 -0.62
CA VAL A 55 -3.90 -4.69 0.24
C VAL A 55 -4.25 -3.56 1.20
N TRP A 56 -3.28 -2.72 1.56
CA TRP A 56 -3.48 -1.52 2.38
C TRP A 56 -2.51 -0.41 1.95
N VAL A 57 -2.88 0.86 1.85
CA VAL A 57 -4.22 1.46 2.00
C VAL A 57 -4.96 1.36 0.67
N ARG A 58 -6.09 0.64 0.62
CA ARG A 58 -6.97 0.57 -0.56
C ARG A 58 -8.18 1.47 -0.40
N ILE A 59 -8.60 2.11 -1.50
CA ILE A 59 -9.84 2.91 -1.55
C ILE A 59 -11.04 2.02 -1.94
N LEU A 60 -10.83 1.06 -2.85
CA LEU A 60 -11.89 0.18 -3.36
C LEU A 60 -11.70 -1.24 -2.82
N ALA A 61 -12.82 -1.93 -2.53
CA ALA A 61 -12.87 -3.31 -2.04
C ALA A 61 -11.99 -3.60 -0.80
N ALA A 62 -11.62 -2.57 -0.04
CA ALA A 62 -10.67 -2.69 1.08
C ALA A 62 -11.11 -3.71 2.12
N ASP A 63 -12.40 -3.73 2.47
CA ASP A 63 -12.94 -4.68 3.45
C ASP A 63 -12.84 -6.14 2.97
N HIS A 64 -13.25 -6.42 1.73
CA HIS A 64 -13.15 -7.75 1.13
C HIS A 64 -11.70 -8.25 1.10
N GLU A 65 -10.79 -7.39 0.63
CA GLU A 65 -9.37 -7.72 0.48
C GLU A 65 -8.66 -7.89 1.82
N CYS A 66 -9.02 -7.09 2.82
CA CYS A 66 -8.53 -7.27 4.18
C CYS A 66 -9.02 -8.61 4.75
N HIS A 67 -10.29 -8.94 4.61
CA HIS A 67 -10.87 -10.21 5.07
C HIS A 67 -10.22 -11.43 4.42
N GLU A 68 -9.98 -11.36 3.11
CA GLU A 68 -9.44 -12.48 2.36
C GLU A 68 -7.93 -12.67 2.58
N LYS A 69 -7.16 -11.57 2.61
CA LYS A 69 -5.68 -11.65 2.49
C LYS A 69 -4.92 -11.28 3.76
N LEU A 70 -5.49 -10.48 4.66
CA LEU A 70 -4.82 -10.07 5.92
C LEU A 70 -5.17 -10.94 7.12
N TRP A 71 -6.25 -11.73 7.04
CA TRP A 71 -6.68 -12.53 8.19
C TRP A 71 -5.70 -13.66 8.49
N ALA A 72 -5.24 -13.69 9.73
CA ALA A 72 -4.38 -14.74 10.26
C ALA A 72 -5.16 -15.65 11.22
N LYS A 73 -4.87 -16.95 11.16
CA LYS A 73 -5.33 -17.92 12.14
C LYS A 73 -4.34 -17.99 13.29
N PHE A 74 -4.83 -17.79 14.50
CA PHE A 74 -4.04 -17.95 15.71
C PHE A 74 -4.03 -19.43 16.14
N ASP A 75 -2.84 -19.94 16.46
CA ASP A 75 -2.65 -21.26 17.06
C ASP A 75 -2.28 -21.10 18.54
N ALA A 76 -3.19 -21.51 19.43
CA ALA A 76 -3.01 -21.40 20.87
C ALA A 76 -1.95 -22.36 21.44
N ALA A 77 -1.65 -23.46 20.73
CA ALA A 77 -0.65 -24.42 21.19
C ALA A 77 0.78 -23.90 20.97
N THR A 78 1.00 -23.16 19.88
CA THR A 78 2.32 -22.61 19.52
C THR A 78 2.48 -21.13 19.86
N GLY A 79 1.36 -20.41 20.04
CA GLY A 79 1.35 -18.95 20.20
C GLY A 79 1.62 -18.19 18.90
N LEU A 80 1.68 -18.88 17.76
CA LEU A 80 1.99 -18.29 16.46
C LEU A 80 0.73 -18.00 15.65
N GLN A 81 0.90 -17.14 14.65
CA GLN A 81 -0.13 -16.83 13.66
C GLN A 81 0.31 -17.36 12.30
N SER A 82 -0.61 -17.98 11.57
CA SER A 82 -0.42 -18.39 10.18
C SER A 82 -1.46 -17.73 9.29
N LYS A 83 -1.15 -17.59 7.99
CA LYS A 83 -2.14 -17.12 7.03
C LYS A 83 -3.32 -18.11 7.00
N LYS A 84 -4.55 -17.58 6.95
CA LYS A 84 -5.76 -18.40 6.78
C LYS A 84 -5.74 -19.15 5.46
#